data_AF-A0A353W0D3-F1
#
_entry.id   AF-A0A353W0D3-F1
#
_cell.length_a   1.000
_cell.length_b   1.000
_cell.length_c   1.000
_cell.angle_alpha   90.00
_cell.angle_beta   90.00
_cell.angle_gamma   90.00
#
_symmetry.space_group_name_H-M   'P 1'
#
loop_
_entity.id
_entity.type
_entity.pdbx_description
1 polymer ?
#
loop_
_entity_poly.entity_id
_entity_poly.type
_entity_poly.pdbx_seq_one_letter_code
_entity_poly.pdbx_strand_id
1 'polypeptide(L)'
;MNNDNLFDYARIFNEIPNAPFLYHATLERIIKFLEGLGIKNISEKNKLNQGAYALDNYCLYVKFSRGNPNSPLIIDSHIDHPGFVLNDRGVGIAFGSIGLSRLKKLLDTSPPDIDIYNNKGEFQCRKKIKNYKYDAKPIIELEDNNQVPNNSHGIWHLPTFSEDSDFVYMKNADNMIASAIMMSLINDIANQPTIYKNIEVTFIFSFLEEVFEVSATHVALKRNTPFDVINTRCNIIVLESMQSVPLHSDENILQNKLGDQNLKDLRLFEDQVFYSPELRQKFINEKSINDIYSKYGLNLPNYEDGLFVKINDTDCVYGIHFKNQQNTIEEKILNIVESENIPYQHTVSGGACNGTSYSLFPTTSSVVTLNIPNRYKHNIGDDGAIVPEQIKKDDIANVYKILSNLLLFNTNIGPSKGLSTLLKSSNLSYDMSVLRKLQIERSNVAWGAQKRLARRKYFPDDLIEETIFGIRGIKARLRERMKII
;
A
#
# COMPACT_ATOMS: atom_id res chain seq x y z
N MET A 1 6.12 -5.11 25.46
CA MET A 1 4.72 -4.71 25.71
C MET A 1 3.88 -5.66 24.87
N ASN A 2 3.10 -6.55 25.48
CA ASN A 2 2.11 -7.33 24.74
C ASN A 2 0.90 -6.41 24.52
N ASN A 3 0.49 -6.22 23.27
CA ASN A 3 -0.64 -5.36 22.94
C ASN A 3 -1.82 -6.21 22.50
N ASP A 4 -2.66 -6.57 23.47
CA ASP A 4 -3.87 -7.36 23.24
C ASP A 4 -4.82 -6.67 22.23
N ASN A 5 -4.75 -5.33 22.10
CA ASN A 5 -5.63 -4.60 21.17
C ASN A 5 -5.28 -4.80 19.70
N LEU A 6 -4.06 -5.24 19.36
CA LEU A 6 -3.62 -5.34 17.97
C LEU A 6 -4.51 -6.30 17.19
N PHE A 7 -4.65 -7.53 17.68
CA PHE A 7 -5.46 -8.55 17.01
C PHE A 7 -6.95 -8.24 17.08
N ASP A 8 -7.40 -7.46 18.08
CA ASP A 8 -8.77 -6.95 18.13
C ASP A 8 -9.04 -5.94 17.00
N TYR A 9 -8.13 -5.00 16.76
CA TYR A 9 -8.24 -4.11 15.59
C TYR A 9 -8.19 -4.89 14.28
N ALA A 10 -7.32 -5.89 14.16
CA ALA A 10 -7.24 -6.74 12.96
C ALA A 10 -8.56 -7.49 12.71
N ARG A 11 -9.16 -8.07 13.76
CA ARG A 11 -10.46 -8.76 13.67
C ARG A 11 -11.57 -7.81 13.24
N ILE A 12 -11.63 -6.60 13.81
CA ILE A 12 -12.64 -5.60 13.46
C ILE A 12 -12.46 -5.12 12.02
N PHE A 13 -11.23 -4.81 11.60
CA PHE A 13 -10.97 -4.36 10.23
C PHE A 13 -11.21 -5.45 9.19
N ASN A 14 -10.98 -6.71 9.55
CA ASN A 14 -11.35 -7.83 8.70
C ASN A 14 -12.86 -7.89 8.44
N GLU A 15 -13.73 -7.38 9.32
CA GLU A 15 -15.18 -7.43 9.08
C GLU A 15 -15.66 -6.37 8.08
N ILE A 16 -14.86 -5.31 7.86
CA ILE A 16 -15.27 -4.14 7.09
C ILE A 16 -14.93 -4.33 5.61
N PRO A 17 -15.88 -4.14 4.68
CA PRO A 17 -15.58 -4.18 3.26
C PRO A 17 -14.77 -2.94 2.85
N ASN A 18 -13.66 -3.14 2.13
CA ASN A 18 -12.69 -2.08 1.84
C ASN A 18 -12.12 -2.13 0.42
N ALA A 19 -12.91 -2.53 -0.58
CA ALA A 19 -12.51 -2.42 -1.99
C ALA A 19 -12.21 -0.95 -2.40
N PRO A 20 -11.55 -0.70 -3.55
CA PRO A 20 -11.21 0.65 -3.95
C PRO A 20 -12.48 1.49 -4.17
N PHE A 21 -12.47 2.74 -3.67
CA PHE A 21 -13.63 3.63 -3.55
C PHE A 21 -14.66 3.25 -2.45
N LEU A 22 -14.51 2.15 -1.72
CA LEU A 22 -15.33 1.76 -0.55
C LEU A 22 -14.66 2.05 0.82
N TYR A 23 -13.57 2.80 0.85
CA TYR A 23 -12.81 3.09 2.08
C TYR A 23 -13.59 3.77 3.23
N HIS A 24 -14.79 4.31 2.97
CA HIS A 24 -15.51 5.13 3.94
C HIS A 24 -15.95 4.37 5.19
N ALA A 25 -16.37 3.11 5.05
CA ALA A 25 -16.79 2.31 6.20
C ALA A 25 -15.61 2.09 7.18
N THR A 26 -14.43 1.80 6.64
CA THR A 26 -13.18 1.70 7.42
C THR A 26 -12.82 3.04 8.03
N LEU A 27 -12.92 4.13 7.25
CA LEU A 27 -12.64 5.48 7.72
C LEU A 27 -13.52 5.89 8.91
N GLU A 28 -14.84 5.69 8.82
CA GLU A 28 -15.76 6.00 9.92
C GLU A 28 -15.43 5.19 11.17
N ARG A 29 -15.03 3.92 11.01
CA ARG A 29 -14.59 3.10 12.14
C ARG A 29 -13.33 3.66 12.80
N ILE A 30 -12.33 4.03 12.01
CA ILE A 30 -11.10 4.65 12.52
C ILE A 30 -11.43 5.95 13.25
N ILE A 31 -12.24 6.83 12.67
CA ILE A 31 -12.63 8.10 13.32
C ILE A 31 -13.33 7.85 14.66
N LYS A 32 -14.27 6.90 14.73
CA LYS A 32 -14.93 6.53 16.00
C LYS A 32 -13.94 6.05 17.05
N PHE A 33 -12.92 5.29 16.66
CA PHE A 33 -11.86 4.90 17.59
C PHE A 33 -11.03 6.09 18.06
N LEU A 34 -10.63 6.98 17.14
CA LEU A 34 -9.89 8.20 17.49
C LEU A 34 -10.68 9.07 18.47
N GLU A 35 -11.98 9.28 18.22
CA GLU A 35 -12.86 10.05 19.10
C GLU A 35 -13.06 9.39 20.47
N GLY A 36 -13.16 8.05 20.50
CA GLY A 36 -13.17 7.27 21.74
C GLY A 36 -11.90 7.41 22.57
N LEU A 37 -10.76 7.66 21.92
CA LEU A 37 -9.47 7.99 22.56
C LEU A 37 -9.34 9.48 22.92
N GLY A 38 -10.36 10.30 22.68
CA GLY A 38 -10.32 11.75 22.90
C GLY A 38 -9.53 12.53 21.85
N ILE A 39 -9.12 11.89 20.75
CA ILE A 39 -8.43 12.52 19.63
C ILE A 39 -9.48 13.17 18.72
N LYS A 40 -9.45 14.50 18.64
CA LYS A 40 -10.44 15.30 17.94
C LYS A 40 -9.96 15.82 16.60
N ASN A 41 -10.90 16.28 15.77
CA ASN A 41 -10.57 16.97 14.54
C ASN A 41 -9.78 18.27 14.85
N ILE A 42 -8.75 18.58 14.05
CA ILE A 42 -7.92 19.78 14.22
C ILE A 42 -8.74 21.09 14.21
N SER A 43 -9.88 21.11 13.51
CA SER A 43 -10.78 22.28 13.48
C SER A 43 -11.41 22.60 14.84
N GLU A 44 -11.43 21.65 15.78
CA GLU A 44 -12.02 21.82 17.12
C GLU A 44 -11.06 22.47 18.14
N LYS A 45 -9.99 23.15 17.69
CA LYS A 45 -8.99 23.84 18.53
C LYS A 45 -8.38 22.94 19.62
N ASN A 46 -8.06 21.69 19.27
CA ASN A 46 -7.45 20.76 20.22
C ASN A 46 -5.93 20.97 20.38
N LYS A 47 -5.37 20.63 21.54
CA LYS A 47 -3.92 20.64 21.72
C LYS A 47 -3.31 19.41 21.06
N LEU A 48 -2.36 19.59 20.14
CA LEU A 48 -1.68 18.50 19.43
C LEU A 48 -0.96 17.51 20.36
N ASN A 49 -0.68 17.90 21.61
CA ASN A 49 -0.11 16.99 22.61
C ASN A 49 -1.08 15.88 23.03
N GLN A 50 -2.39 16.03 22.86
CA GLN A 50 -3.37 14.96 23.08
C GLN A 50 -3.69 14.19 21.80
N GLY A 51 -3.05 14.55 20.68
CA GLY A 51 -3.39 14.04 19.37
C GLY A 51 -4.46 14.90 18.70
N ALA A 52 -4.36 15.03 17.37
CA ALA A 52 -5.44 15.57 16.56
C ALA A 52 -5.50 14.84 15.21
N TYR A 53 -6.68 14.78 14.62
CA TYR A 53 -6.85 14.24 13.27
C TYR A 53 -7.33 15.29 12.28
N ALA A 54 -7.02 15.08 11.00
CA ALA A 54 -7.47 15.91 9.90
C ALA A 54 -7.78 15.03 8.68
N LEU A 55 -8.67 15.51 7.81
CA LEU A 55 -9.11 14.77 6.63
C LEU A 55 -8.91 15.64 5.39
N ASP A 56 -8.51 15.02 4.30
CA ASP A 56 -8.75 15.57 2.97
C ASP A 56 -9.45 14.54 2.06
N ASN A 57 -9.44 14.76 0.75
CA ASN A 57 -10.11 13.85 -0.19
C ASN A 57 -9.35 12.53 -0.42
N TYR A 58 -8.13 12.40 0.07
CA TYR A 58 -7.21 11.30 -0.24
C TYR A 58 -6.76 10.54 1.01
N CYS A 59 -6.65 11.22 2.16
CA CYS A 59 -6.15 10.61 3.38
C CYS A 59 -6.88 11.09 4.64
N LEU A 60 -6.81 10.25 5.67
CA LEU A 60 -6.94 10.63 7.07
C LEU A 60 -5.53 10.79 7.66
N TYR A 61 -5.31 11.88 8.39
CA TYR A 61 -4.06 12.19 9.06
C TYR A 61 -4.29 12.22 10.56
N VAL A 62 -3.39 11.62 11.36
CA VAL A 62 -3.41 11.70 12.82
C VAL A 62 -2.05 12.15 13.31
N LYS A 63 -1.96 13.30 13.98
CA LYS A 63 -0.70 13.89 14.46
C LYS A 63 -0.64 13.82 15.98
N PHE A 64 0.52 13.41 16.48
CA PHE A 64 0.95 13.66 17.85
C PHE A 64 2.22 14.51 17.86
N SER A 65 2.27 15.53 18.70
CA SER A 65 3.46 16.36 18.91
C SER A 65 3.63 16.71 20.39
N ARG A 66 4.73 16.25 20.99
CA ARG A 66 5.09 16.42 22.41
C ARG A 66 6.60 16.58 22.55
N GLY A 67 7.04 17.44 23.47
CA GLY A 67 8.46 17.63 23.74
C GLY A 67 9.17 18.42 22.63
N ASN A 68 10.42 18.08 22.37
CA ASN A 68 11.26 18.66 21.31
C ASN A 68 12.01 17.54 20.55
N PRO A 69 11.28 16.70 19.80
CA PRO A 69 11.89 15.63 19.03
C PRO A 69 12.65 16.21 17.83
N ASN A 70 13.80 15.64 17.52
CA ASN A 70 14.67 16.13 16.44
C ASN A 70 14.43 15.42 15.09
N SER A 71 13.42 14.55 15.01
CA SER A 71 13.24 13.65 13.87
C SER A 71 11.75 13.37 13.64
N PRO A 72 11.04 14.26 12.92
CA PRO A 72 9.64 14.05 12.57
C PRO A 72 9.48 12.73 11.81
N LEU A 73 8.52 11.92 12.25
CA LEU A 73 8.21 10.63 11.65
C LEU A 73 6.85 10.68 10.95
N ILE A 74 6.78 10.13 9.75
CA ILE A 74 5.52 9.84 9.05
C ILE A 74 5.41 8.33 8.94
N ILE A 75 4.26 7.80 9.35
CA ILE A 75 3.92 6.38 9.19
C ILE A 75 2.69 6.33 8.29
N ASP A 76 2.81 5.73 7.12
CA ASP A 76 1.74 5.61 6.13
C ASP A 76 1.32 4.15 5.94
N SER A 77 0.02 3.91 5.81
CA SER A 77 -0.59 2.64 5.39
C SER A 77 -1.86 2.97 4.63
N HIS A 78 -2.29 2.08 3.73
CA HIS A 78 -3.54 2.26 3.00
C HIS A 78 -4.70 1.48 3.60
N ILE A 79 -5.91 1.96 3.32
CA ILE A 79 -7.14 1.38 3.86
C ILE A 79 -8.05 0.73 2.84
N ASP A 80 -7.69 0.77 1.56
CA ASP A 80 -8.30 -0.06 0.52
C ASP A 80 -7.55 -1.39 0.33
N HIS A 81 -8.21 -2.34 -0.34
CA HIS A 81 -7.72 -3.68 -0.70
C HIS A 81 -8.25 -4.01 -2.10
N PRO A 82 -7.63 -4.90 -2.91
CA PRO A 82 -8.09 -5.20 -4.24
C PRO A 82 -9.53 -5.69 -4.27
N GLY A 83 -10.22 -5.38 -5.36
CA GLY A 83 -11.61 -5.77 -5.50
C GLY A 83 -12.23 -5.23 -6.77
N PHE A 84 -13.56 -5.17 -6.77
CA PHE A 84 -14.34 -4.81 -7.94
C PHE A 84 -15.19 -3.59 -7.66
N VAL A 85 -15.32 -2.69 -8.62
CA VAL A 85 -16.41 -1.71 -8.65
C VAL A 85 -17.36 -2.11 -9.76
N LEU A 86 -18.65 -2.22 -9.45
CA LEU A 86 -19.72 -2.78 -10.27
C LEU A 86 -20.73 -1.70 -10.67
N ASN A 87 -21.28 -1.80 -11.88
CA ASN A 87 -22.45 -1.04 -12.29
C ASN A 87 -23.74 -1.86 -12.15
N ASP A 88 -24.88 -1.20 -12.39
CA ASP A 88 -26.22 -1.79 -12.33
C ASP A 88 -26.52 -2.81 -13.44
N ARG A 89 -25.61 -2.98 -14.40
CA ARG A 89 -25.69 -4.00 -15.46
C ARG A 89 -24.90 -5.26 -15.14
N GLY A 90 -24.36 -5.37 -13.92
CA GLY A 90 -23.54 -6.51 -13.51
C GLY A 90 -22.17 -6.54 -14.21
N VAL A 91 -21.69 -5.40 -14.70
CA VAL A 91 -20.35 -5.25 -15.28
C VAL A 91 -19.46 -4.56 -14.26
N GLY A 92 -18.30 -5.17 -13.99
CA GLY A 92 -17.34 -4.70 -13.00
C GLY A 92 -15.98 -4.33 -13.58
N ILE A 93 -15.29 -3.39 -12.95
CA ILE A 93 -13.86 -3.15 -13.15
C ILE A 93 -13.11 -3.69 -11.94
N ALA A 94 -12.10 -4.51 -12.18
CA ALA A 94 -11.20 -4.94 -11.12
C ALA A 94 -10.11 -3.88 -10.87
N PHE A 95 -9.78 -3.68 -9.61
CA PHE A 95 -8.71 -2.78 -9.15
C PHE A 95 -7.78 -3.56 -8.21
N GLY A 96 -6.51 -3.13 -8.17
CA GLY A 96 -5.44 -3.92 -7.58
C GLY A 96 -5.07 -5.15 -8.40
N SER A 97 -4.04 -5.87 -7.95
CA SER A 97 -3.58 -7.08 -8.65
C SER A 97 -4.41 -8.30 -8.29
N ILE A 98 -5.59 -8.45 -8.89
CA ILE A 98 -6.51 -9.58 -8.62
C ILE A 98 -6.10 -10.92 -9.30
N GLY A 99 -4.86 -11.03 -9.80
CA GLY A 99 -4.36 -12.28 -10.40
C GLY A 99 -5.08 -12.70 -11.68
N LEU A 100 -5.17 -11.80 -12.67
CA LEU A 100 -6.01 -11.93 -13.88
C LEU A 100 -5.92 -13.28 -14.62
N SER A 101 -4.70 -13.81 -14.81
CA SER A 101 -4.51 -15.11 -15.49
C SER A 101 -5.05 -16.29 -14.67
N ARG A 102 -5.05 -16.18 -13.34
CA ARG A 102 -5.61 -17.19 -12.43
C ARG A 102 -7.12 -17.07 -12.36
N LEU A 103 -7.66 -15.84 -12.32
CA LEU A 103 -9.10 -15.64 -12.45
C LEU A 103 -9.63 -16.30 -13.73
N LYS A 104 -8.94 -16.14 -14.87
CA LYS A 104 -9.32 -16.84 -16.11
C LYS A 104 -9.34 -18.36 -15.94
N LYS A 105 -8.30 -18.95 -15.33
CA LYS A 105 -8.25 -20.41 -15.04
C LYS A 105 -9.38 -20.86 -14.10
N LEU A 106 -9.70 -20.06 -13.07
CA LEU A 106 -10.78 -20.36 -12.13
C LEU A 106 -12.14 -20.31 -12.81
N LEU A 107 -12.37 -19.37 -13.74
CA LEU A 107 -13.63 -19.30 -14.49
C LEU A 107 -13.87 -20.55 -15.35
N ASP A 108 -12.81 -21.21 -15.81
CA ASP A 108 -12.91 -22.44 -16.60
C ASP A 108 -13.21 -23.68 -15.72
N THR A 109 -12.96 -23.63 -14.40
CA THR A 109 -13.08 -24.79 -13.50
C THR A 109 -14.18 -24.61 -12.44
N SER A 110 -14.10 -23.54 -11.66
CA SER A 110 -15.01 -23.21 -10.56
C SER A 110 -15.08 -21.68 -10.41
N PRO A 111 -16.04 -21.03 -11.11
CA PRO A 111 -16.22 -19.60 -11.04
C PRO A 111 -16.32 -19.08 -9.59
N PRO A 112 -15.49 -18.10 -9.19
CA PRO A 112 -15.43 -17.64 -7.81
C PRO A 112 -16.65 -16.79 -7.43
N ASP A 113 -17.02 -16.87 -6.15
CA ASP A 113 -18.05 -16.04 -5.55
C ASP A 113 -17.46 -14.72 -5.02
N ILE A 114 -18.25 -13.64 -5.16
CA ILE A 114 -17.97 -12.34 -4.54
C ILE A 114 -19.16 -11.89 -3.69
N ASP A 115 -18.85 -11.31 -2.53
CA ASP A 115 -19.83 -10.59 -1.71
C ASP A 115 -19.91 -9.14 -2.22
N ILE A 116 -21.13 -8.66 -2.47
CA ILE A 116 -21.40 -7.34 -3.06
C ILE A 116 -21.94 -6.39 -1.98
N TYR A 117 -21.33 -5.22 -1.91
CA TYR A 117 -21.66 -4.15 -0.97
C TYR A 117 -22.05 -2.87 -1.72
N ASN A 118 -22.96 -2.08 -1.19
CA ASN A 118 -23.27 -0.76 -1.76
C ASN A 118 -22.21 0.29 -1.36
N ASN A 119 -22.33 1.53 -1.85
CA ASN A 119 -21.41 2.64 -1.52
C ASN A 119 -21.30 3.00 -0.02
N LYS A 120 -22.22 2.50 0.82
CA LYS A 120 -22.18 2.69 2.28
C LYS A 120 -21.48 1.55 3.00
N GLY A 121 -21.07 0.51 2.28
CA GLY A 121 -20.51 -0.71 2.87
C GLY A 121 -21.55 -1.69 3.39
N GLU A 122 -22.83 -1.53 3.01
CA GLU A 122 -23.90 -2.46 3.41
C GLU A 122 -23.95 -3.64 2.43
N PHE A 123 -23.90 -4.86 2.94
CA PHE A 123 -24.03 -6.08 2.15
C PHE A 123 -25.36 -6.11 1.38
N GLN A 124 -25.31 -6.47 0.10
CA GLN A 124 -26.47 -6.53 -0.79
C GLN A 124 -26.78 -7.97 -1.17
N CYS A 125 -25.82 -8.67 -1.77
CA CYS A 125 -25.98 -10.04 -2.24
C CYS A 125 -24.62 -10.71 -2.47
N ARG A 126 -24.66 -12.02 -2.79
CA ARG A 126 -23.52 -12.78 -3.30
C ARG A 126 -23.77 -13.16 -4.75
N LYS A 127 -22.72 -13.09 -5.58
CA LYS A 127 -22.78 -13.43 -7.01
C LYS A 127 -21.55 -14.18 -7.46
N LYS A 128 -21.69 -15.00 -8.50
CA LYS A 128 -20.57 -15.55 -9.26
C LYS A 128 -20.09 -14.61 -10.35
N ILE A 129 -18.77 -14.58 -10.55
CA ILE A 129 -18.19 -14.00 -11.76
C ILE A 129 -18.42 -14.99 -12.90
N LYS A 130 -19.09 -14.57 -13.97
CA LYS A 130 -19.37 -15.41 -15.14
C LYS A 130 -18.29 -15.32 -16.21
N ASN A 131 -17.75 -14.12 -16.40
CA ASN A 131 -16.82 -13.86 -17.49
C ASN A 131 -15.78 -12.82 -17.07
N TYR A 132 -14.63 -12.87 -17.74
CA TYR A 132 -13.53 -11.94 -17.56
C TYR A 132 -12.90 -11.64 -18.92
N LYS A 133 -12.59 -10.36 -19.14
CA LYS A 133 -11.82 -9.91 -20.30
C LYS A 133 -10.91 -8.75 -19.93
N TYR A 134 -9.74 -8.72 -20.57
CA TYR A 134 -8.87 -7.57 -20.54
C TYR A 134 -9.02 -6.78 -21.84
N ASP A 135 -9.42 -5.51 -21.72
CA ASP A 135 -9.40 -4.56 -22.83
C ASP A 135 -8.45 -3.39 -22.45
N ALA A 136 -8.93 -2.16 -22.30
CA ALA A 136 -8.16 -1.08 -21.68
C ALA A 136 -8.05 -1.19 -20.15
N LYS A 137 -8.86 -2.07 -19.54
CA LYS A 137 -9.00 -2.31 -18.11
C LYS A 137 -9.51 -3.74 -17.88
N PRO A 138 -9.26 -4.34 -16.70
CA PRO A 138 -9.79 -5.66 -16.38
C PRO A 138 -11.30 -5.57 -16.11
N ILE A 139 -12.10 -6.23 -16.94
CA ILE A 139 -13.56 -6.23 -16.89
C ILE A 139 -14.04 -7.59 -16.46
N ILE A 140 -14.94 -7.63 -15.48
CA ILE A 140 -15.71 -8.82 -15.12
C ILE A 140 -17.19 -8.64 -15.47
N GLU A 141 -17.88 -9.75 -15.69
CA GLU A 141 -19.33 -9.79 -15.87
C GLU A 141 -19.89 -10.83 -14.88
N LEU A 142 -20.95 -10.46 -14.17
CA LEU A 142 -21.61 -11.34 -13.19
C LEU A 142 -22.57 -12.31 -13.88
N GLU A 143 -22.95 -13.37 -13.17
CA GLU A 143 -23.95 -14.33 -13.65
C GLU A 143 -25.33 -13.69 -13.91
N ASP A 144 -25.71 -12.73 -13.07
CA ASP A 144 -26.85 -11.84 -13.21
C ASP A 144 -26.62 -10.52 -12.46
N ASN A 145 -27.43 -9.50 -12.72
CA ASN A 145 -27.32 -8.17 -12.12
C ASN A 145 -28.45 -7.83 -11.15
N ASN A 146 -29.27 -8.80 -10.75
CA ASN A 146 -30.35 -8.56 -9.80
C ASN A 146 -29.75 -8.12 -8.46
N GLN A 147 -30.30 -7.04 -7.87
CA GLN A 147 -29.86 -6.49 -6.58
C GLN A 147 -28.41 -5.96 -6.57
N VAL A 148 -27.89 -5.57 -7.74
CA VAL A 148 -26.59 -4.88 -7.85
C VAL A 148 -26.84 -3.40 -8.18
N PRO A 149 -26.87 -2.49 -7.18
CA PRO A 149 -26.92 -1.06 -7.44
C PRO A 149 -25.71 -0.56 -8.25
N ASN A 150 -25.87 0.56 -8.96
CA ASN A 150 -24.73 1.24 -9.57
C ASN A 150 -23.70 1.66 -8.50
N ASN A 151 -22.41 1.56 -8.83
CA ASN A 151 -21.31 1.76 -7.87
C ASN A 151 -21.39 0.82 -6.66
N SER A 152 -21.77 -0.43 -6.88
CA SER A 152 -21.56 -1.48 -5.86
C SER A 152 -20.11 -1.96 -5.89
N HIS A 153 -19.69 -2.67 -4.86
CA HIS A 153 -18.32 -3.12 -4.71
C HIS A 153 -18.30 -4.61 -4.43
N GLY A 154 -17.52 -5.35 -5.22
CA GLY A 154 -17.31 -6.78 -5.03
C GLY A 154 -16.02 -7.03 -4.26
N ILE A 155 -16.09 -7.95 -3.30
CA ILE A 155 -14.93 -8.49 -2.58
C ILE A 155 -15.04 -10.01 -2.63
N TRP A 156 -13.92 -10.73 -2.67
CA TRP A 156 -13.92 -12.19 -2.62
C TRP A 156 -14.77 -12.72 -1.47
N HIS A 157 -15.62 -13.70 -1.76
CA HIS A 157 -16.32 -14.40 -0.70
C HIS A 157 -15.36 -15.34 0.02
N LEU A 158 -14.96 -14.96 1.24
CA LEU A 158 -13.99 -15.67 2.06
C LEU A 158 -14.51 -15.84 3.49
N PRO A 159 -13.99 -16.82 4.24
CA PRO A 159 -14.22 -16.93 5.68
C PRO A 159 -13.88 -15.64 6.43
N THR A 160 -14.48 -15.49 7.61
CA THR A 160 -14.13 -14.43 8.55
C THR A 160 -12.72 -14.65 9.12
N PHE A 161 -12.24 -13.66 9.87
CA PHE A 161 -10.98 -13.71 10.61
C PHE A 161 -10.84 -15.03 11.36
N SER A 162 -9.69 -15.66 11.24
CA SER A 162 -9.31 -16.82 12.04
C SER A 162 -7.83 -16.79 12.34
N GLU A 163 -7.42 -17.58 13.34
CA GLU A 163 -6.04 -17.66 13.78
C GLU A 163 -5.74 -19.06 14.30
N ASP A 164 -4.50 -19.50 14.13
CA ASP A 164 -3.97 -20.69 14.79
C ASP A 164 -2.82 -20.30 15.75
N SER A 165 -1.91 -21.20 16.10
CA SER A 165 -0.79 -20.87 17.00
C SER A 165 0.17 -19.85 16.40
N ASP A 166 0.36 -19.86 15.08
CA ASP A 166 1.48 -19.20 14.41
C ASP A 166 1.00 -18.11 13.44
N PHE A 167 -0.21 -18.25 12.89
CA PHE A 167 -0.73 -17.45 11.80
C PHE A 167 -2.06 -16.77 12.11
N VAL A 168 -2.26 -15.65 11.41
CA VAL A 168 -3.56 -14.98 11.25
C VAL A 168 -3.99 -15.12 9.80
N TYR A 169 -5.30 -15.34 9.62
CA TYR A 169 -5.95 -15.47 8.33
C TYR A 169 -7.00 -14.37 8.16
N MET A 170 -6.83 -13.55 7.12
CA MET A 170 -7.68 -12.37 6.87
C MET A 170 -8.09 -12.29 5.40
N LYS A 171 -9.27 -11.74 5.11
CA LYS A 171 -9.67 -11.48 3.72
C LYS A 171 -9.01 -10.25 3.12
N ASN A 172 -8.58 -9.29 3.95
CA ASN A 172 -8.07 -7.98 3.54
C ASN A 172 -6.83 -7.59 4.35
N ALA A 173 -5.95 -8.56 4.61
CA ALA A 173 -4.77 -8.34 5.45
C ALA A 173 -3.86 -7.26 4.86
N ASP A 174 -3.73 -7.25 3.53
CA ASP A 174 -3.31 -6.12 2.74
C ASP A 174 -4.40 -5.01 2.72
N ASN A 175 -4.22 -3.85 3.31
CA ASN A 175 -3.20 -3.49 4.27
C ASN A 175 -3.81 -3.26 5.66
N MET A 176 -4.93 -3.93 5.97
CA MET A 176 -5.61 -3.82 7.26
C MET A 176 -4.78 -4.30 8.43
N ILE A 177 -3.84 -5.23 8.25
CA ILE A 177 -2.99 -5.64 9.36
C ILE A 177 -2.00 -4.54 9.76
N ALA A 178 -1.45 -3.81 8.78
CA ALA A 178 -0.60 -2.65 9.04
C ALA A 178 -1.42 -1.49 9.64
N SER A 179 -2.63 -1.25 9.13
CA SER A 179 -3.56 -0.29 9.72
C SER A 179 -3.93 -0.64 11.17
N ALA A 180 -4.09 -1.93 11.49
CA ALA A 180 -4.33 -2.39 12.86
C ALA A 180 -3.12 -2.11 13.77
N ILE A 181 -1.89 -2.33 13.29
CA ILE A 181 -0.66 -1.94 14.01
C ILE A 181 -0.62 -0.43 14.26
N MET A 182 -0.95 0.40 13.26
CA MET A 182 -1.02 1.86 13.42
C MET A 182 -2.05 2.26 14.47
N MET A 183 -3.25 1.68 14.46
CA MET A 183 -4.27 1.94 15.48
C MET A 183 -3.81 1.54 16.87
N SER A 184 -3.10 0.41 16.98
CA SER A 184 -2.50 -0.06 18.23
C SER A 184 -1.49 0.95 18.78
N LEU A 185 -0.59 1.47 17.95
CA LEU A 185 0.35 2.53 18.32
C LEU A 185 -0.35 3.83 18.72
N ILE A 186 -1.35 4.26 17.96
CA ILE A 186 -2.14 5.46 18.26
C ILE A 186 -2.80 5.34 19.64
N ASN A 187 -3.40 4.17 19.94
CA ASN A 187 -4.00 3.87 21.23
C ASN A 187 -2.98 4.02 22.37
N ASP A 188 -1.79 3.46 22.22
CA ASP A 188 -0.77 3.54 23.28
C ASP A 188 -0.24 4.95 23.47
N ILE A 189 0.02 5.68 22.38
CA ILE A 189 0.47 7.07 22.44
C ILE A 189 -0.58 7.95 23.14
N ALA A 190 -1.86 7.72 22.87
CA ALA A 190 -2.96 8.45 23.48
C ALA A 190 -3.10 8.12 24.97
N ASN A 191 -3.08 6.84 25.34
CA ASN A 191 -3.33 6.37 26.70
C ASN A 191 -2.10 6.39 27.62
N GLN A 192 -0.88 6.52 27.07
CA GLN A 192 0.38 6.48 27.82
C GLN A 192 1.25 7.73 27.57
N PRO A 193 0.74 8.95 27.77
CA PRO A 193 1.45 10.18 27.41
C PRO A 193 2.76 10.41 28.18
N THR A 194 2.92 9.79 29.36
CA THR A 194 4.14 9.86 30.17
C THR A 194 5.27 9.02 29.61
N ILE A 195 4.94 7.91 28.94
CA ILE A 195 5.89 7.04 28.24
C ILE A 195 6.31 7.70 26.93
N TYR A 196 5.33 8.15 26.13
CA TYR A 196 5.57 8.85 24.86
C TYR A 196 5.69 10.37 25.05
N LYS A 197 6.67 10.81 25.84
CA LYS A 197 6.86 12.22 26.24
C LYS A 197 7.51 13.12 25.19
N ASN A 198 8.28 12.55 24.26
CA ASN A 198 9.09 13.29 23.28
C ASN A 198 8.92 12.68 21.88
N ILE A 199 7.82 13.03 21.22
CA ILE A 199 7.42 12.42 19.94
C ILE A 199 6.93 13.48 18.97
N GLU A 200 7.20 13.25 17.69
CA GLU A 200 6.56 13.96 16.60
C GLU A 200 6.28 12.96 15.49
N VAL A 201 5.04 12.50 15.43
CA VAL A 201 4.61 11.47 14.48
C VAL A 201 3.30 11.86 13.82
N THR A 202 3.24 11.67 12.51
CA THR A 202 2.02 11.77 11.71
C THR A 202 1.71 10.39 11.14
N PHE A 203 0.58 9.83 11.52
CA PHE A 203 0.00 8.64 10.90
C PHE A 203 -0.84 9.07 9.71
N ILE A 204 -0.70 8.40 8.57
CA ILE A 204 -1.46 8.64 7.34
C ILE A 204 -2.18 7.36 6.96
N PHE A 205 -3.50 7.41 6.89
CA PHE A 205 -4.33 6.34 6.34
C PHE A 205 -4.76 6.77 4.93
N SER A 206 -4.11 6.21 3.92
CA SER A 206 -4.35 6.54 2.51
C SER A 206 -5.54 5.76 1.94
N PHE A 207 -6.40 6.42 1.15
CA PHE A 207 -7.70 5.84 0.76
C PHE A 207 -7.70 5.00 -0.53
N LEU A 208 -6.63 5.09 -1.32
CA LEU A 208 -6.62 4.57 -2.69
C LEU A 208 -5.19 4.24 -3.13
N GLU A 209 -4.64 3.16 -2.57
CA GLU A 209 -3.35 2.61 -2.97
C GLU A 209 -3.49 1.70 -4.19
N GLU A 210 -4.51 0.84 -4.19
CA GLU A 210 -4.71 -0.23 -5.20
C GLU A 210 -5.06 0.30 -6.60
N VAL A 211 -5.16 1.62 -6.72
CA VAL A 211 -5.30 2.35 -7.97
C VAL A 211 -4.08 3.24 -8.16
N PHE A 212 -2.90 2.64 -8.29
CA PHE A 212 -1.64 3.32 -8.63
C PHE A 212 -1.16 4.33 -7.57
N GLU A 213 -1.34 4.00 -6.29
CA GLU A 213 -0.89 4.79 -5.14
C GLU A 213 -1.39 6.24 -5.18
N VAL A 214 -2.61 6.45 -5.68
CA VAL A 214 -3.23 7.77 -5.91
C VAL A 214 -3.13 8.67 -4.68
N SER A 215 -3.39 8.10 -3.50
CA SER A 215 -3.44 8.85 -2.26
C SER A 215 -2.04 9.22 -1.74
N ALA A 216 -1.07 8.31 -1.76
CA ALA A 216 0.31 8.66 -1.41
C ALA A 216 0.95 9.60 -2.43
N THR A 217 0.66 9.43 -3.72
CA THR A 217 1.07 10.38 -4.78
C THR A 217 0.56 11.78 -4.48
N HIS A 218 -0.70 11.91 -4.03
CA HIS A 218 -1.26 13.20 -3.66
C HIS A 218 -0.47 13.89 -2.52
N VAL A 219 -0.13 13.13 -1.48
CA VAL A 219 0.66 13.62 -0.35
C VAL A 219 2.06 14.03 -0.81
N ALA A 220 2.74 13.16 -1.56
CA ALA A 220 4.10 13.38 -2.05
C ALA A 220 4.20 14.56 -3.03
N LEU A 221 3.19 14.75 -3.89
CA LEU A 221 3.10 15.87 -4.83
C LEU A 221 2.95 17.20 -4.10
N LYS A 222 2.07 17.26 -3.09
CA LYS A 222 1.83 18.46 -2.29
C LYS A 222 2.98 18.77 -1.33
N ARG A 223 3.73 17.75 -0.92
CA ARG A 223 4.78 17.79 0.12
C ARG A 223 4.32 18.41 1.44
N ASN A 224 3.03 18.37 1.72
CA ASN A 224 2.43 18.93 2.92
C ASN A 224 1.36 17.98 3.44
N THR A 225 1.23 17.95 4.75
CA THR A 225 0.06 17.41 5.47
C THR A 225 -0.77 18.60 5.98
N PRO A 226 -1.98 18.37 6.51
CA PRO A 226 -2.72 19.42 7.22
C PRO A 226 -2.01 20.00 8.45
N PHE A 227 -0.96 19.33 8.94
CA PHE A 227 -0.22 19.73 10.13
C PHE A 227 1.10 20.42 9.77
N ASP A 228 1.89 19.82 8.88
CA ASP A 228 3.28 20.19 8.64
C ASP A 228 3.73 19.98 7.18
N VAL A 229 4.84 20.63 6.82
CA VAL A 229 5.56 20.44 5.56
C VAL A 229 6.43 19.19 5.62
N ILE A 230 6.31 18.32 4.61
CA ILE A 230 7.19 17.18 4.37
C ILE A 230 8.47 17.67 3.68
N ASN A 231 9.60 17.52 4.37
CA ASN A 231 10.91 17.98 3.90
C ASN A 231 12.00 16.97 4.25
N THR A 232 13.25 17.29 3.93
CA THR A 232 14.41 16.39 4.11
C THR A 232 14.73 16.03 5.56
N ARG A 233 14.11 16.68 6.56
CA ARG A 233 14.23 16.29 7.98
C ARG A 233 13.24 15.18 8.36
N CYS A 234 12.20 14.96 7.56
CA CYS A 234 11.18 13.95 7.83
C CYS A 234 11.72 12.55 7.49
N ASN A 235 11.40 11.60 8.35
CA ASN A 235 11.50 10.17 8.07
C ASN A 235 10.13 9.64 7.65
N ILE A 236 10.10 8.78 6.64
CA ILE A 236 8.86 8.17 6.16
C ILE A 236 9.02 6.67 6.27
N ILE A 237 8.09 6.04 6.99
CA ILE A 237 7.89 4.61 6.99
C ILE A 237 6.56 4.33 6.30
N VAL A 238 6.60 3.53 5.24
CA VAL A 238 5.41 2.95 4.65
C VAL A 238 5.26 1.55 5.23
N LEU A 239 4.13 1.27 5.86
CA LEU A 239 3.80 -0.06 6.35
C LEU A 239 3.01 -0.78 5.28
N GLU A 240 3.42 -2.00 4.97
CA GLU A 240 2.78 -2.83 3.95
C GLU A 240 2.64 -4.27 4.42
N SER A 241 1.66 -4.98 3.88
CA SER A 241 1.47 -6.41 4.04
C SER A 241 1.48 -7.09 2.67
N MET A 242 2.68 -7.22 2.11
CA MET A 242 2.88 -7.65 0.73
C MET A 242 3.64 -8.98 0.64
N GLN A 243 3.43 -9.69 -0.48
CA GLN A 243 4.24 -10.85 -0.83
C GLN A 243 5.63 -10.41 -1.30
N SER A 244 6.65 -10.87 -0.60
CA SER A 244 8.06 -10.72 -1.00
C SER A 244 8.34 -11.40 -2.34
N VAL A 245 8.73 -10.63 -3.36
CA VAL A 245 8.98 -11.11 -4.74
C VAL A 245 10.37 -10.68 -5.23
N PRO A 246 11.18 -11.60 -5.80
CA PRO A 246 12.48 -11.22 -6.37
C PRO A 246 12.36 -10.28 -7.57
N LEU A 247 13.36 -9.44 -7.81
CA LEU A 247 13.47 -8.66 -9.06
C LEU A 247 13.80 -9.55 -10.25
N HIS A 248 13.12 -9.33 -11.37
CA HIS A 248 13.34 -10.09 -12.60
C HIS A 248 14.61 -9.63 -13.36
N SER A 249 15.27 -10.53 -14.11
CA SER A 249 16.49 -10.23 -14.88
C SER A 249 16.30 -9.12 -15.90
N ASP A 250 15.10 -9.05 -16.44
CA ASP A 250 14.71 -8.07 -17.47
C ASP A 250 14.35 -6.69 -16.90
N GLU A 251 14.59 -6.38 -15.63
CA GLU A 251 14.33 -5.00 -15.15
C GLU A 251 15.37 -3.98 -15.66
N ASN A 252 16.55 -4.42 -16.12
CA ASN A 252 17.39 -3.59 -17.01
C ASN A 252 16.63 -3.18 -18.29
N ILE A 253 15.59 -3.95 -18.64
CA ILE A 253 14.71 -3.71 -19.77
C ILE A 253 13.53 -2.78 -19.40
N LEU A 254 13.18 -2.54 -18.13
CA LEU A 254 12.22 -1.46 -17.80
C LEU A 254 12.77 -0.10 -18.22
N GLN A 255 14.02 0.23 -17.90
CA GLN A 255 14.68 1.44 -18.42
C GLN A 255 14.63 1.55 -19.94
N ASN A 256 14.86 0.43 -20.65
CA ASN A 256 14.90 0.39 -22.12
C ASN A 256 13.49 0.34 -22.77
N LYS A 257 12.51 -0.32 -22.15
CA LYS A 257 11.13 -0.46 -22.66
C LYS A 257 10.25 0.75 -22.37
N LEU A 258 10.56 1.54 -21.35
CA LEU A 258 9.89 2.83 -21.12
C LEU A 258 10.17 3.86 -22.22
N GLY A 259 11.12 3.58 -23.13
CA GLY A 259 11.33 4.28 -24.39
C GLY A 259 10.23 4.03 -25.41
N ASP A 260 9.80 2.76 -25.58
CA ASP A 260 9.10 2.28 -26.77
C ASP A 260 7.75 1.54 -26.50
N GLN A 261 7.46 1.16 -25.25
CA GLN A 261 6.26 0.41 -24.87
C GLN A 261 5.36 1.16 -23.89
N ASN A 262 4.08 0.80 -23.87
CA ASN A 262 3.11 1.29 -22.90
C ASN A 262 3.39 0.67 -21.52
N LEU A 263 3.76 1.51 -20.54
CA LEU A 263 3.95 1.17 -19.12
C LEU A 263 2.93 0.18 -18.55
N LYS A 264 1.69 0.30 -19.00
CA LYS A 264 0.58 -0.53 -18.54
C LYS A 264 0.75 -2.00 -18.91
N ASP A 265 1.19 -2.27 -20.13
CA ASP A 265 1.32 -3.65 -20.63
C ASP A 265 2.47 -4.39 -19.90
N LEU A 266 3.50 -3.66 -19.49
CA LEU A 266 4.61 -4.18 -18.70
C LEU A 266 4.18 -4.58 -17.28
N ARG A 267 3.46 -3.69 -16.60
CA ARG A 267 3.00 -3.95 -15.23
C ARG A 267 2.02 -5.11 -15.15
N LEU A 268 1.15 -5.25 -16.14
CA LEU A 268 0.23 -6.40 -16.23
C LEU A 268 0.97 -7.72 -16.42
N PHE A 269 2.08 -7.72 -17.15
CA PHE A 269 2.92 -8.91 -17.32
C PHE A 269 3.65 -9.25 -16.01
N GLU A 270 4.22 -8.26 -15.34
CA GLU A 270 4.90 -8.43 -14.05
C GLU A 270 3.97 -8.96 -12.97
N ASP A 271 2.76 -8.39 -12.85
CA ASP A 271 1.72 -8.89 -11.95
C ASP A 271 1.40 -10.37 -12.19
N GLN A 272 1.38 -10.83 -13.44
CA GLN A 272 1.13 -12.24 -13.74
C GLN A 272 2.28 -13.15 -13.31
N VAL A 273 3.52 -12.68 -13.46
CA VAL A 273 4.74 -13.41 -13.17
C VAL A 273 4.99 -13.55 -11.67
N PHE A 274 4.87 -12.46 -10.91
CA PHE A 274 5.42 -12.41 -9.55
C PHE A 274 4.57 -13.12 -8.51
N TYR A 275 3.26 -13.11 -8.67
CA TYR A 275 2.37 -13.73 -7.68
C TYR A 275 2.26 -15.25 -7.83
N SER A 276 2.83 -15.87 -8.88
CA SER A 276 2.65 -17.30 -9.18
C SER A 276 3.84 -18.10 -8.67
N PRO A 277 3.69 -18.98 -7.66
CA PRO A 277 4.80 -19.79 -7.15
C PRO A 277 5.47 -20.62 -8.24
N GLU A 278 4.67 -21.21 -9.13
CA GLU A 278 5.15 -21.99 -10.29
C GLU A 278 6.03 -21.14 -11.22
N LEU A 279 5.57 -19.94 -11.56
CA LEU A 279 6.34 -19.04 -12.43
C LEU A 279 7.58 -18.55 -11.69
N ARG A 280 7.47 -18.16 -10.41
CA ARG A 280 8.63 -17.73 -9.61
C ARG A 280 9.72 -18.81 -9.59
N GLN A 281 9.35 -20.05 -9.30
CA GLN A 281 10.30 -21.16 -9.28
C GLN A 281 10.90 -21.40 -10.68
N LYS A 282 10.07 -21.29 -11.72
CA LYS A 282 10.56 -21.36 -13.10
C LYS A 282 11.59 -20.27 -13.40
N PHE A 283 11.33 -19.01 -13.06
CA PHE A 283 12.27 -17.90 -13.27
C PHE A 283 13.57 -18.07 -12.48
N ILE A 284 13.49 -18.60 -11.25
CA ILE A 284 14.68 -18.96 -10.46
C ILE A 284 15.50 -20.03 -11.19
N ASN A 285 14.85 -21.10 -11.66
CA ASN A 285 15.50 -22.21 -12.36
C ASN A 285 16.11 -21.77 -13.71
N GLU A 286 15.47 -20.85 -14.41
CA GLU A 286 15.92 -20.29 -15.69
C GLU A 286 17.02 -19.22 -15.52
N LYS A 287 17.43 -18.88 -14.28
CA LYS A 287 18.36 -17.80 -13.93
C LYS A 287 17.91 -16.43 -14.45
N SER A 288 16.60 -16.22 -14.54
CA SER A 288 15.97 -14.98 -14.97
C SER A 288 15.70 -14.03 -13.81
N ILE A 289 16.60 -14.01 -12.83
CA ILE A 289 16.57 -13.09 -11.69
C ILE A 289 17.58 -11.98 -11.97
N ASN A 290 17.31 -10.77 -11.48
CA ASN A 290 18.21 -9.62 -11.58
C ASN A 290 19.64 -9.95 -11.08
N ASP A 291 20.65 -9.52 -11.82
CA ASP A 291 22.06 -9.81 -11.50
C ASP A 291 22.51 -9.15 -10.18
N ILE A 292 21.76 -8.16 -9.71
CA ILE A 292 22.03 -7.42 -8.48
C ILE A 292 22.20 -8.30 -7.25
N TYR A 293 21.44 -9.40 -7.14
CA TYR A 293 21.56 -10.34 -6.02
C TYR A 293 22.95 -10.96 -5.99
N SER A 294 23.41 -11.49 -7.13
CA SER A 294 24.75 -12.07 -7.24
C SER A 294 25.86 -11.02 -7.13
N LYS A 295 25.64 -9.83 -7.69
CA LYS A 295 26.63 -8.74 -7.74
C LYS A 295 26.96 -8.18 -6.35
N TYR A 296 25.97 -8.08 -5.47
CA TYR A 296 26.14 -7.52 -4.13
C TYR A 296 25.98 -8.55 -3.02
N GLY A 297 25.87 -9.85 -3.36
CA GLY A 297 25.71 -10.92 -2.36
C GLY A 297 24.41 -10.82 -1.57
N LEU A 298 23.32 -10.36 -2.19
CA LEU A 298 22.01 -10.22 -1.55
C LEU A 298 21.22 -11.53 -1.65
N ASN A 299 20.45 -11.84 -0.60
CA ASN A 299 19.55 -12.99 -0.59
C ASN A 299 18.29 -12.71 -1.42
N LEU A 300 17.69 -13.75 -1.99
CA LEU A 300 16.37 -13.62 -2.61
C LEU A 300 15.32 -13.38 -1.51
N PRO A 301 14.36 -12.46 -1.72
CA PRO A 301 13.33 -12.21 -0.73
C PRO A 301 12.39 -13.42 -0.63
N ASN A 302 12.04 -13.80 0.60
CA ASN A 302 11.19 -14.92 0.96
C ASN A 302 10.09 -14.47 1.93
N TYR A 303 8.97 -15.16 2.00
CA TYR A 303 7.94 -14.85 3.00
C TYR A 303 8.24 -15.50 4.37
N GLU A 304 9.11 -16.51 4.42
CA GLU A 304 9.44 -17.23 5.65
C GLU A 304 10.55 -16.57 6.49
N ASP A 305 11.39 -15.75 5.86
CA ASP A 305 12.65 -15.24 6.44
C ASP A 305 12.48 -13.99 7.32
N GLY A 306 11.25 -13.70 7.75
CA GLY A 306 10.89 -12.60 8.63
C GLY A 306 10.65 -11.26 7.91
N LEU A 307 10.59 -10.19 8.71
CA LEU A 307 10.22 -8.85 8.25
C LEU A 307 11.12 -8.31 7.16
N PHE A 308 10.57 -7.52 6.25
CA PHE A 308 11.36 -7.02 5.15
C PHE A 308 11.54 -5.50 5.24
N VAL A 309 12.79 -5.08 5.47
CA VAL A 309 13.23 -3.68 5.42
C VAL A 309 13.51 -3.33 3.95
N LYS A 310 12.48 -2.86 3.25
CA LYS A 310 12.49 -2.64 1.81
C LYS A 310 12.88 -1.19 1.49
N ILE A 311 13.85 -1.03 0.57
CA ILE A 311 14.40 0.28 0.17
C ILE A 311 14.35 0.54 -1.35
N ASN A 312 13.60 -0.28 -2.08
CA ASN A 312 13.29 -0.10 -3.48
C ASN A 312 11.91 -0.68 -3.79
N ASP A 313 11.30 -0.22 -4.87
CA ASP A 313 10.23 -0.88 -5.61
C ASP A 313 10.74 -1.20 -7.01
N THR A 314 9.95 -1.90 -7.82
CA THR A 314 10.22 -2.06 -9.26
C THR A 314 10.35 -0.70 -9.97
N ASP A 315 9.62 0.32 -9.50
CA ASP A 315 9.60 1.64 -10.11
C ASP A 315 10.74 2.58 -9.66
N CYS A 316 11.40 2.33 -8.53
CA CYS A 316 12.45 3.23 -8.04
C CYS A 316 13.25 2.66 -6.86
N VAL A 317 14.46 3.20 -6.67
CA VAL A 317 15.17 3.14 -5.39
C VAL A 317 14.68 4.28 -4.49
N TYR A 318 14.49 4.02 -3.20
CA TYR A 318 13.96 5.04 -2.30
C TYR A 318 14.93 6.19 -2.07
N GLY A 319 14.38 7.41 -2.07
CA GLY A 319 15.16 8.64 -1.94
C GLY A 319 16.11 8.93 -3.13
N ILE A 320 15.80 8.45 -4.33
CA ILE A 320 16.64 8.52 -5.55
C ILE A 320 17.12 9.94 -5.90
N HIS A 321 16.36 10.98 -5.56
CA HIS A 321 16.74 12.39 -5.77
C HIS A 321 17.83 12.89 -4.82
N PHE A 322 18.20 12.11 -3.81
CA PHE A 322 19.11 12.47 -2.73
C PHE A 322 20.29 11.49 -2.65
N LYS A 323 21.04 11.36 -3.76
CA LYS A 323 22.13 10.37 -3.91
C LYS A 323 23.20 10.46 -2.83
N ASN A 324 23.50 11.66 -2.35
CA ASN A 324 24.55 11.92 -1.35
C ASN A 324 24.02 12.03 0.08
N GLN A 325 22.73 11.74 0.31
CA GLN A 325 22.13 11.78 1.65
C GLN A 325 21.81 10.36 2.11
N GLN A 326 22.21 10.08 3.35
CA GLN A 326 21.92 8.83 4.02
C GLN A 326 20.41 8.66 4.22
N ASN A 327 19.94 7.42 4.11
CA ASN A 327 18.60 7.04 4.54
C ASN A 327 18.62 6.77 6.04
N THR A 328 18.37 7.79 6.86
CA THR A 328 18.54 7.65 8.31
C THR A 328 17.53 6.71 8.94
N ILE A 329 16.33 6.55 8.37
CA ILE A 329 15.30 5.67 8.93
C ILE A 329 15.61 4.19 8.68
N GLU A 330 16.23 3.86 7.54
CA GLU A 330 16.78 2.53 7.27
C GLU A 330 17.74 2.09 8.38
N GLU A 331 18.73 2.91 8.71
CA GLU A 331 19.74 2.60 9.73
C GLU A 331 19.13 2.44 11.12
N LYS A 332 18.14 3.28 11.46
CA LYS A 332 17.45 3.19 12.76
C LYS A 332 16.68 1.88 12.88
N ILE A 333 15.97 1.48 11.82
CA ILE A 333 15.25 0.20 11.79
C ILE A 333 16.22 -0.97 11.89
N LEU A 334 17.31 -0.96 11.11
CA LEU A 334 18.34 -2.00 11.13
C LEU A 334 18.95 -2.17 12.53
N ASN A 335 19.29 -1.07 13.19
CA ASN A 335 19.81 -1.12 14.55
C ASN A 335 18.81 -1.73 15.53
N ILE A 336 17.50 -1.44 15.38
CA ILE A 336 16.47 -2.03 16.24
C ILE A 336 16.36 -3.52 15.99
N VAL A 337 16.20 -3.97 14.73
CA VAL A 337 16.04 -5.39 14.43
C VAL A 337 17.25 -6.21 14.86
N GLU A 338 18.47 -5.68 14.69
CA GLU A 338 19.70 -6.29 15.20
C GLU A 338 19.72 -6.36 16.74
N SER A 339 19.42 -5.25 17.43
CA SER A 339 19.47 -5.18 18.90
C SER A 339 18.41 -6.03 19.60
N GLU A 340 17.26 -6.20 18.94
CA GLU A 340 16.11 -6.93 19.47
C GLU A 340 16.06 -8.38 18.97
N ASN A 341 17.06 -8.79 18.17
CA ASN A 341 17.15 -10.10 17.52
C ASN A 341 15.87 -10.48 16.76
N ILE A 342 15.31 -9.51 16.03
CA ILE A 342 14.11 -9.68 15.22
C ILE A 342 14.53 -10.28 13.86
N PRO A 343 13.97 -11.42 13.43
CA PRO A 343 14.23 -11.95 12.09
C PRO A 343 13.83 -10.93 11.01
N TYR A 344 14.76 -10.64 10.11
CA TYR A 344 14.52 -9.68 9.04
C TYR A 344 15.31 -10.02 7.78
N GLN A 345 14.85 -9.43 6.68
CA GLN A 345 15.46 -9.41 5.37
C GLN A 345 15.80 -7.97 5.02
N HIS A 346 16.95 -7.77 4.41
CA HIS A 346 17.41 -6.49 3.89
C HIS A 346 18.04 -6.74 2.52
N THR A 347 17.17 -6.78 1.52
CA THR A 347 17.49 -7.12 0.13
C THR A 347 16.63 -6.27 -0.81
N VAL A 348 16.66 -6.57 -2.10
CA VAL A 348 15.80 -5.95 -3.11
C VAL A 348 14.61 -6.82 -3.46
N SER A 349 13.51 -6.17 -3.83
CA SER A 349 12.29 -6.85 -4.26
C SER A 349 11.49 -6.04 -5.24
N GLY A 350 10.67 -6.74 -6.02
CA GLY A 350 9.73 -6.12 -6.93
C GLY A 350 8.46 -5.61 -6.24
N GLY A 351 7.48 -5.32 -7.09
CA GLY A 351 6.21 -4.71 -6.69
C GLY A 351 6.35 -3.20 -6.50
N ALA A 352 5.21 -2.55 -6.32
CA ALA A 352 5.11 -1.14 -5.95
C ALA A 352 4.30 -1.03 -4.67
N CYS A 353 4.55 0.04 -3.92
CA CYS A 353 3.72 0.46 -2.79
C CYS A 353 3.80 1.99 -2.65
N ASN A 354 3.17 2.55 -1.61
CA ASN A 354 3.22 3.99 -1.34
C ASN A 354 4.65 4.56 -1.24
N GLY A 355 5.67 3.74 -0.92
CA GLY A 355 7.08 4.14 -0.91
C GLY A 355 7.58 4.66 -2.25
N THR A 356 7.03 4.15 -3.36
CA THR A 356 7.27 4.66 -4.72
C THR A 356 6.88 6.12 -4.84
N SER A 357 5.68 6.49 -4.35
CA SER A 357 5.19 7.86 -4.42
C SER A 357 6.12 8.85 -3.70
N TYR A 358 6.53 8.53 -2.47
CA TYR A 358 7.43 9.39 -1.70
C TYR A 358 8.83 9.52 -2.30
N SER A 359 9.24 8.54 -3.11
CA SER A 359 10.57 8.51 -3.73
C SER A 359 10.59 9.11 -5.13
N LEU A 360 9.50 8.98 -5.89
CA LEU A 360 9.35 9.62 -7.19
C LEU A 360 9.31 11.14 -7.06
N PHE A 361 8.67 11.70 -6.04
CA PHE A 361 8.66 13.14 -5.78
C PHE A 361 9.69 13.48 -4.69
N PRO A 362 10.59 14.48 -4.87
CA PRO A 362 11.69 14.71 -3.94
C PRO A 362 11.21 15.33 -2.61
N THR A 363 10.73 14.47 -1.72
CA THR A 363 10.23 14.80 -0.38
C THR A 363 11.36 14.71 0.66
N THR A 364 12.00 13.54 0.78
CA THR A 364 13.10 13.26 1.71
C THR A 364 13.98 12.11 1.19
N SER A 365 15.22 12.01 1.70
CA SER A 365 16.12 10.88 1.45
C SER A 365 15.82 9.66 2.32
N SER A 366 15.01 9.86 3.37
CA SER A 366 14.81 8.95 4.48
C SER A 366 13.44 8.26 4.39
N VAL A 367 13.36 7.25 3.52
CA VAL A 367 12.13 6.49 3.22
C VAL A 367 12.43 4.99 3.31
N VAL A 368 11.61 4.26 4.03
CA VAL A 368 11.64 2.79 4.10
C VAL A 368 10.23 2.26 4.00
N THR A 369 10.07 1.12 3.33
CA THR A 369 8.87 0.30 3.48
C THR A 369 9.20 -0.82 4.47
N LEU A 370 8.49 -0.86 5.59
CA LEU A 370 8.58 -1.96 6.54
C LEU A 370 7.47 -2.95 6.22
N ASN A 371 7.84 -4.01 5.50
CA ASN A 371 6.89 -4.96 4.97
C ASN A 371 6.70 -6.16 5.90
N ILE A 372 5.43 -6.47 6.15
CA ILE A 372 4.94 -7.68 6.82
C ILE A 372 4.77 -8.75 5.74
N PRO A 373 5.50 -9.86 5.79
CA PRO A 373 5.35 -10.92 4.80
C PRO A 373 3.93 -11.47 4.75
N ASN A 374 3.32 -11.44 3.56
CA ASN A 374 1.98 -11.94 3.30
C ASN A 374 2.03 -13.03 2.22
N ARG A 375 1.78 -14.29 2.59
CA ARG A 375 1.96 -15.43 1.67
C ARG A 375 0.99 -15.40 0.49
N TYR A 376 -0.27 -15.09 0.76
CA TYR A 376 -1.37 -15.16 -0.22
C TYR A 376 -1.95 -13.79 -0.55
N LYS A 377 -1.09 -12.77 -0.63
CA LYS A 377 -1.43 -11.38 -0.97
C LYS A 377 -2.51 -11.32 -2.06
N HIS A 378 -3.55 -10.52 -1.84
CA HIS A 378 -4.72 -10.37 -2.71
C HIS A 378 -5.60 -11.62 -2.82
N ASN A 379 -5.53 -12.49 -1.81
CA ASN A 379 -6.30 -13.73 -1.67
C ASN A 379 -6.04 -14.81 -2.71
N ILE A 380 -4.79 -14.95 -3.17
CA ILE A 380 -4.48 -15.94 -4.19
C ILE A 380 -3.55 -17.01 -3.66
N GLY A 381 -4.09 -18.22 -3.54
CA GLY A 381 -3.39 -19.42 -3.08
C GLY A 381 -2.37 -19.95 -4.08
N ASP A 382 -1.61 -20.95 -3.64
CA ASP A 382 -0.50 -21.55 -4.43
C ASP A 382 -1.00 -22.21 -5.73
N ASP A 383 -2.21 -22.77 -5.72
CA ASP A 383 -2.90 -23.37 -6.87
C ASP A 383 -3.78 -22.37 -7.64
N GLY A 384 -3.77 -21.10 -7.21
CA GLY A 384 -4.61 -20.04 -7.73
C GLY A 384 -6.02 -20.00 -7.15
N ALA A 385 -6.36 -20.84 -6.17
CA ALA A 385 -7.62 -20.74 -5.45
C ALA A 385 -7.75 -19.40 -4.70
N ILE A 386 -8.99 -18.95 -4.50
CA ILE A 386 -9.28 -17.77 -3.69
C ILE A 386 -9.27 -18.17 -2.22
N VAL A 387 -8.31 -17.66 -1.45
CA VAL A 387 -8.07 -18.06 -0.05
C VAL A 387 -7.82 -16.85 0.85
N PRO A 388 -8.03 -16.93 2.18
CA PRO A 388 -7.59 -15.89 3.08
C PRO A 388 -6.08 -15.64 2.96
N GLU A 389 -5.69 -14.38 3.08
CA GLU A 389 -4.30 -13.99 3.26
C GLU A 389 -3.75 -14.52 4.58
N GLN A 390 -2.49 -14.95 4.58
CA GLN A 390 -1.84 -15.61 5.70
C GLN A 390 -0.60 -14.83 6.13
N ILE A 391 -0.54 -14.49 7.42
CA ILE A 391 0.54 -13.69 8.01
C ILE A 391 0.99 -14.33 9.32
N LYS A 392 2.30 -14.34 9.59
CA LYS A 392 2.85 -14.79 10.88
C LYS A 392 2.53 -13.80 11.99
N LYS A 393 2.05 -14.30 13.13
CA LYS A 393 1.78 -13.51 14.34
C LYS A 393 3.04 -12.79 14.84
N ASP A 394 4.18 -13.46 14.77
CA ASP A 394 5.46 -12.91 15.20
C ASP A 394 5.88 -11.70 14.35
N ASP A 395 5.66 -11.74 13.04
CA ASP A 395 5.99 -10.60 12.16
C ASP A 395 5.14 -9.37 12.51
N ILE A 396 3.85 -9.57 12.77
CA ILE A 396 2.92 -8.53 13.21
C ILE A 396 3.41 -7.89 14.52
N ALA A 397 3.75 -8.72 15.51
CA ALA A 397 4.25 -8.26 16.80
C ALA A 397 5.61 -7.55 16.67
N ASN A 398 6.49 -8.03 15.80
CA ASN A 398 7.80 -7.48 15.55
C ASN A 398 7.72 -6.09 14.88
N VAL A 399 6.81 -5.86 13.93
CA VAL A 399 6.59 -4.51 13.36
C VAL A 399 6.14 -3.53 14.44
N TYR A 400 5.14 -3.92 15.24
CA TYR A 400 4.69 -3.08 16.36
C TYR A 400 5.83 -2.77 17.34
N LYS A 401 6.68 -3.76 17.66
CA LYS A 401 7.86 -3.60 18.51
C LYS A 401 8.88 -2.62 17.92
N ILE A 402 9.19 -2.74 16.63
CA ILE A 402 10.11 -1.82 15.91
C ILE A 402 9.59 -0.39 15.98
N LEU A 403 8.33 -0.17 15.63
CA LEU A 403 7.73 1.17 15.59
C LEU A 403 7.62 1.77 17.00
N SER A 404 7.26 0.97 18.00
CA SER A 404 7.26 1.41 19.40
C SER A 404 8.65 1.85 19.84
N ASN A 405 9.69 1.06 19.54
CA ASN A 405 11.07 1.40 19.86
C ASN A 405 11.53 2.69 19.15
N LEU A 406 11.17 2.88 17.87
CA LEU A 406 11.48 4.12 17.14
C LEU A 406 10.85 5.36 17.77
N LEU A 407 9.64 5.23 18.33
CA LEU A 407 8.93 6.32 18.97
C LEU A 407 9.45 6.62 20.39
N LEU A 408 9.97 5.62 21.09
CA LEU A 408 10.44 5.74 22.48
C LEU A 408 11.91 6.13 22.59
N PHE A 409 12.75 5.64 21.68
CA PHE A 409 14.19 5.76 21.79
C PHE A 409 14.75 6.69 20.72
N ASN A 410 15.65 7.56 21.14
CA ASN A 410 16.55 8.24 20.20
C ASN A 410 17.65 7.23 19.85
N THR A 411 17.39 6.36 18.88
CA THR A 411 18.38 5.38 18.42
C THR A 411 19.56 6.13 17.81
N ASN A 412 20.76 5.93 18.37
CA ASN A 412 21.98 6.44 17.78
C ASN A 412 22.14 5.86 16.37
N ILE A 413 22.45 6.73 15.41
CA ILE A 413 22.74 6.30 14.04
C ILE A 413 24.16 5.72 14.07
N GLY A 414 24.28 4.43 13.73
CA GLY A 414 25.55 3.76 13.58
C GLY A 414 26.26 4.17 12.27
N PRO A 415 27.46 3.63 11.99
CA PRO A 415 28.08 3.76 10.67
C PRO A 415 27.11 3.24 9.60
N SER A 416 27.04 3.91 8.44
CA SER A 416 26.04 3.57 7.42
C SER A 416 26.24 2.15 6.92
N LYS A 417 25.24 1.30 7.18
CA LYS A 417 25.12 -0.07 6.64
C LYS A 417 24.09 -0.14 5.50
N GLY A 418 23.40 0.96 5.22
CA GLY A 418 22.21 1.00 4.37
C GLY A 418 22.45 0.55 2.92
N LEU A 419 21.60 -0.39 2.48
CA LEU A 419 21.50 -0.86 1.11
C LEU A 419 21.05 0.28 0.19
N SER A 420 20.29 1.26 0.69
CA SER A 420 19.83 2.39 -0.13
C SER A 420 20.96 3.19 -0.77
N THR A 421 22.07 3.44 -0.06
CA THR A 421 23.22 4.17 -0.61
C THR A 421 23.86 3.40 -1.76
N LEU A 422 23.99 2.08 -1.61
CA LEU A 422 24.50 1.19 -2.64
C LEU A 422 23.58 1.22 -3.88
N LEU A 423 22.27 1.07 -3.69
CA LEU A 423 21.33 1.02 -4.80
C LEU A 423 21.16 2.35 -5.54
N LYS A 424 21.28 3.49 -4.84
CA LYS A 424 21.26 4.84 -5.44
C LYS A 424 22.41 5.05 -6.46
N SER A 425 23.47 4.25 -6.35
CA SER A 425 24.61 4.21 -7.27
C SER A 425 24.57 3.06 -8.28
N SER A 426 23.58 2.17 -8.18
CA SER A 426 23.42 1.00 -9.05
C SER A 426 22.60 1.32 -10.31
N ASN A 427 22.49 0.33 -11.20
CA ASN A 427 21.60 0.33 -12.36
C ASN A 427 20.11 0.30 -12.01
N LEU A 428 19.70 0.07 -10.75
CA LEU A 428 18.29 0.21 -10.35
C LEU A 428 17.86 1.68 -10.22
N SER A 429 18.81 2.61 -10.17
CA SER A 429 18.48 4.03 -10.14
C SER A 429 18.20 4.55 -11.55
N TYR A 430 16.92 4.69 -11.87
CA TYR A 430 16.46 5.24 -13.15
C TYR A 430 17.05 6.62 -13.45
N ASP A 431 17.26 6.87 -14.74
CA ASP A 431 17.63 8.20 -15.21
C ASP A 431 16.50 9.21 -14.95
N MET A 432 16.86 10.49 -14.93
CA MET A 432 15.90 11.56 -14.64
C MET A 432 14.76 11.66 -15.67
N SER A 433 14.96 11.18 -16.89
CA SER A 433 13.95 11.22 -17.95
C SER A 433 12.85 10.18 -17.71
N VAL A 434 13.24 8.98 -17.27
CA VAL A 434 12.35 7.89 -16.86
C VAL A 434 11.59 8.29 -15.60
N LEU A 435 12.29 8.79 -14.58
CA LEU A 435 11.65 9.28 -13.35
C LEU A 435 10.62 10.37 -13.66
N ARG A 436 10.93 11.28 -14.59
CA ARG A 436 10.00 12.32 -15.02
C ARG A 436 8.74 11.74 -15.68
N LYS A 437 8.87 10.71 -16.53
CA LYS A 437 7.72 10.01 -17.14
C LYS A 437 6.82 9.40 -16.06
N LEU A 438 7.40 8.68 -15.10
CA LEU A 438 6.67 8.08 -13.98
C LEU A 438 5.97 9.14 -13.12
N GLN A 439 6.64 10.24 -12.79
CA GLN A 439 6.03 11.36 -12.06
C GLN A 439 4.80 11.94 -12.79
N ILE A 440 4.89 12.11 -14.12
CA ILE A 440 3.79 12.62 -14.94
C ILE A 440 2.62 11.62 -14.92
N GLU A 441 2.89 10.34 -15.10
CA GLU A 441 1.87 9.29 -15.05
C GLU A 441 1.14 9.30 -13.71
N ARG A 442 1.88 9.17 -12.60
CA ARG A 442 1.33 9.14 -11.24
C ARG A 442 0.52 10.39 -10.93
N SER A 443 1.03 11.58 -11.27
CA SER A 443 0.31 12.84 -11.08
C SER A 443 -1.01 12.88 -11.86
N ASN A 444 -1.01 12.41 -13.11
CA ASN A 444 -2.23 12.39 -13.93
C ASN A 444 -3.27 11.40 -13.41
N VAL A 445 -2.86 10.24 -12.90
CA VAL A 445 -3.78 9.29 -12.26
C VAL A 445 -4.38 9.91 -11.00
N ALA A 446 -3.55 10.48 -10.11
CA ALA A 446 -4.01 11.14 -8.89
C ALA A 446 -4.97 12.33 -9.16
N TRP A 447 -4.68 13.11 -10.20
CA TRP A 447 -5.54 14.21 -10.64
C TRP A 447 -6.87 13.72 -11.24
N GLY A 448 -6.83 12.66 -12.04
CA GLY A 448 -8.01 12.02 -12.63
C GLY A 448 -8.94 11.41 -11.58
N ALA A 449 -8.38 10.79 -10.54
CA ALA A 449 -9.11 10.14 -9.46
C ALA A 449 -9.84 11.12 -8.53
N GLN A 450 -9.39 12.37 -8.41
CA GLN A 450 -9.88 13.34 -7.42
C GLN A 450 -11.42 13.44 -7.32
N LYS A 451 -12.12 13.53 -8.46
CA LYS A 451 -13.60 13.66 -8.46
C LYS A 451 -14.30 12.36 -8.11
N ARG A 452 -13.72 11.23 -8.48
CA ARG A 452 -14.22 9.89 -8.16
C ARG A 452 -14.09 9.62 -6.66
N LEU A 453 -12.95 9.98 -6.08
CA LEU A 453 -12.73 9.95 -4.62
C LEU A 453 -13.70 10.88 -3.88
N ALA A 454 -13.77 12.15 -4.27
CA ALA A 454 -14.66 13.11 -3.62
C ALA A 454 -16.15 12.71 -3.68
N ARG A 455 -16.55 11.97 -4.71
CA ARG A 455 -17.93 11.46 -4.86
C ARG A 455 -18.11 10.02 -4.37
N ARG A 456 -17.02 9.32 -4.06
CA ARG A 456 -16.99 7.89 -3.70
C ARG A 456 -17.67 7.01 -4.75
N LYS A 457 -17.39 7.30 -6.02
CA LYS A 457 -18.01 6.63 -7.17
C LYS A 457 -17.02 6.48 -8.30
N TYR A 458 -17.10 5.34 -8.98
CA TYR A 458 -16.39 5.09 -10.22
C TYR A 458 -17.30 5.23 -11.43
N PHE A 459 -18.42 4.52 -11.49
CA PHE A 459 -19.37 4.68 -12.58
C PHE A 459 -20.13 6.00 -12.44
N PRO A 460 -20.35 6.74 -13.54
CA PRO A 460 -21.24 7.88 -13.51
C PRO A 460 -22.68 7.39 -13.26
N ASP A 461 -23.48 8.18 -12.54
CA ASP A 461 -24.92 7.90 -12.38
C ASP A 461 -25.76 8.48 -13.52
N ASP A 462 -25.23 9.48 -14.23
CA ASP A 462 -25.91 10.18 -15.31
C ASP A 462 -24.94 10.67 -16.40
N LEU A 463 -25.50 11.15 -17.51
CA LEU A 463 -24.75 11.65 -18.66
C LEU A 463 -23.88 12.89 -18.34
N ILE A 464 -24.26 13.70 -17.35
CA ILE A 464 -23.50 14.89 -16.94
C ILE A 464 -22.23 14.43 -16.23
N GLU A 465 -22.35 13.50 -15.28
CA GLU A 465 -21.20 12.89 -14.62
C GLU A 465 -20.29 12.17 -15.62
N GLU A 466 -20.86 11.42 -16.55
CA GLU A 466 -20.12 10.75 -17.61
C GLU A 466 -19.30 11.74 -18.43
N THR A 467 -19.91 12.86 -18.82
CA THR A 467 -19.25 13.94 -19.56
C THR A 467 -18.13 14.58 -18.74
N ILE A 468 -18.37 14.88 -17.46
CA ILE A 468 -17.36 15.47 -16.57
C ILE A 468 -16.17 14.53 -16.40
N PHE A 469 -16.43 13.24 -16.18
CA PHE A 469 -15.39 12.22 -16.06
C PHE A 469 -14.62 12.05 -17.37
N GLY A 470 -15.31 12.05 -18.51
CA GLY A 470 -14.72 11.99 -19.84
C GLY A 470 -13.80 13.18 -20.14
N ILE A 471 -14.27 14.41 -19.89
CA ILE A 471 -13.48 15.65 -20.06
C ILE A 471 -12.23 15.61 -19.18
N ARG A 472 -12.33 15.15 -17.92
CA ARG A 472 -11.15 14.99 -17.07
C ARG A 472 -10.20 13.93 -17.61
N GLY A 473 -10.68 12.78 -18.07
CA GLY A 473 -9.83 11.79 -18.73
C GLY A 473 -9.06 12.35 -19.93
N ILE A 474 -9.72 13.18 -20.75
CA ILE A 474 -9.07 13.89 -21.87
C ILE A 474 -8.02 14.88 -21.35
N LYS A 475 -8.35 15.70 -20.35
CA LYS A 475 -7.42 16.67 -19.76
C LYS A 475 -6.19 16.00 -19.13
N ALA A 476 -6.35 14.86 -18.47
CA ALA A 476 -5.24 14.09 -17.93
C ALA A 476 -4.30 13.61 -19.04
N ARG A 477 -4.84 13.05 -20.14
CA ARG A 477 -4.04 12.66 -21.32
C ARG A 477 -3.35 13.84 -22.00
N LEU A 478 -3.99 15.01 -22.03
CA LEU A 478 -3.37 16.24 -22.55
C LEU A 478 -2.23 16.71 -21.64
N ARG A 479 -2.42 16.72 -20.31
CA ARG A 479 -1.35 17.02 -19.34
C ARG A 479 -0.16 16.07 -19.49
N GLU A 480 -0.44 14.78 -19.67
CA GLU A 480 0.56 13.74 -19.93
C GLU A 480 1.38 14.05 -21.19
N ARG A 481 0.73 14.30 -22.33
CA ARG A 481 1.39 14.69 -23.59
C ARG A 481 2.20 15.97 -23.48
N MET A 482 1.71 16.93 -22.68
CA MET A 482 2.41 18.19 -22.39
C MET A 482 3.50 18.06 -21.31
N LYS A 483 3.71 16.86 -20.76
CA LYS A 483 4.69 16.57 -19.69
C LYS A 483 4.50 17.40 -18.41
N ILE A 484 3.24 17.73 -18.11
CA ILE A 484 2.84 18.48 -16.91
C ILE A 484 2.74 17.51 -15.73
N ILE A 485 3.46 17.83 -14.65
CA ILE A 485 3.23 17.24 -13.33
C ILE A 485 2.10 17.99 -12.65
#